data_AF-A0A1F2R1C8-F1
#
_entry.id   AF-A0A1F2R1C8-F1
#
_cell.length_a   1.000
_cell.length_b   1.000
_cell.length_c   1.000
_cell.angle_alpha   90.00
_cell.angle_beta   90.00
_cell.angle_gamma   90.00
#
_symmetry.space_group_name_H-M   'P 1'
#
loop_
_entity.id
_entity.type
_entity.pdbx_description
1 polymer ?
#
loop_
_entity_poly.entity_id
_entity_poly.type
_entity_poly.pdbx_seq_one_letter_code
_entity_poly.pdbx_strand_id
1 'polypeptide(L)' 'MPATRGGDPAFDRWGSEYRLEIQGVAYVLRSCGPDALCENADDVVRHGGAQLPAEEDLGR' A
#
# COMPACT_ATOMS: atom_id res chain seq x y z
N MET A 1 -9.74 -25.34 0.99
CA MET A 1 -8.88 -24.16 0.79
C MET A 1 -9.63 -23.22 -0.15
N PRO A 2 -10.11 -22.05 0.27
CA PRO A 2 -10.71 -21.12 -0.69
C PRO A 2 -9.61 -20.69 -1.67
N ALA A 3 -9.95 -20.68 -2.95
CA ALA A 3 -9.03 -20.31 -4.03
C ALA A 3 -8.48 -18.90 -3.77
N THR A 4 -7.17 -18.73 -3.91
CA THR A 4 -6.59 -17.40 -4.14
C THR A 4 -7.35 -16.80 -5.31
N ARG A 5 -8.22 -15.81 -5.04
CA ARG A 5 -8.89 -14.99 -6.05
C ARG A 5 -7.78 -14.19 -6.74
N GLY A 6 -7.05 -14.81 -7.66
CA GLY A 6 -5.92 -14.21 -8.39
C GLY A 6 -6.32 -13.10 -9.37
N GLY A 7 -7.38 -12.35 -9.06
CA GLY A 7 -7.89 -11.25 -9.88
C GLY A 7 -8.70 -10.22 -9.09
N ASP A 8 -8.88 -10.36 -7.77
CA ASP A 8 -9.49 -9.30 -6.97
C ASP A 8 -8.38 -8.35 -6.49
N PRO A 9 -8.31 -7.11 -7.01
CA PRO A 9 -7.24 -6.17 -6.67
C PRO A 9 -7.29 -5.70 -5.20
N ALA A 10 -8.37 -6.00 -4.47
CA ALA A 10 -8.45 -5.71 -3.03
C ALA A 10 -7.59 -6.66 -2.18
N PHE A 11 -7.18 -7.82 -2.73
CA PHE A 11 -6.44 -8.84 -2.00
C PHE A 11 -5.04 -9.04 -2.56
N ASP A 12 -4.10 -9.35 -1.68
CA ASP A 12 -2.77 -9.74 -2.07
C ASP A 12 -2.70 -11.18 -2.60
N ARG A 13 -1.50 -11.59 -3.03
CA ARG A 13 -1.26 -12.93 -3.57
C ARG A 13 -1.46 -14.06 -2.55
N TRP A 14 -1.50 -13.75 -1.25
CA TRP A 14 -1.69 -14.70 -0.16
C TRP A 14 -3.15 -14.76 0.32
N GLY A 15 -4.00 -13.87 -0.20
CA GLY A 15 -5.44 -13.81 0.10
C GLY A 15 -5.78 -12.89 1.27
N SER A 16 -4.85 -12.06 1.73
CA SER A 16 -5.10 -11.02 2.74
C SER A 16 -5.50 -9.71 2.06
N GLU A 17 -6.39 -8.95 2.68
CA GLU A 17 -6.78 -7.62 2.16
C GLU A 17 -5.61 -6.63 2.27
N TYR A 18 -5.42 -5.80 1.25
CA TYR A 18 -4.49 -4.68 1.34
C TYR A 18 -5.05 -3.60 2.29
N ARG A 19 -4.17 -2.97 3.07
CA ARG A 19 -4.49 -1.74 3.82
C ARG A 19 -3.99 -0.54 3.05
N LEU A 20 -4.88 0.43 2.81
CA LEU A 20 -4.57 1.68 2.13
C LEU A 20 -4.75 2.86 3.09
N GLU A 21 -3.70 3.64 3.25
CA GLU A 21 -3.72 4.91 3.99
C GLU A 21 -3.42 6.05 3.03
N ILE A 22 -4.24 7.11 3.06
CA ILE A 22 -4.11 8.26 2.16
C ILE A 22 -3.87 9.51 3.00
N GLN A 23 -2.84 10.28 2.65
CA GLN A 23 -2.47 11.55 3.28
C GLN A 23 -2.28 12.62 2.20
N GLY A 24 -3.36 13.37 1.92
CA GLY A 24 -3.36 14.33 0.83
C GLY A 24 -3.19 13.64 -0.53
N VAL A 25 -2.12 13.96 -1.24
CA VAL A 25 -1.75 13.34 -2.53
C VAL A 25 -0.88 12.08 -2.38
N ALA A 26 -0.37 11.82 -1.17
CA ALA A 26 0.45 10.66 -0.86
C ALA A 26 -0.41 9.49 -0.38
N TYR A 27 0.04 8.27 -0.65
CA TYR A 27 -0.58 7.06 -0.12
C TYR A 27 0.45 6.01 0.29
N VAL A 28 0.02 5.14 1.21
CA VAL A 28 0.73 3.95 1.66
C VAL A 28 -0.18 2.73 1.47
N LEU A 29 0.29 1.74 0.72
CA LEU A 29 -0.39 0.46 0.52
C LEU A 29 0.42 -0.64 1.22
N ARG A 30 -0.22 -1.44 2.08
CA ARG A 30 0.39 -2.51 2.88
C ARG A 30 -0.30 -3.86 2.63
N SER A 31 0.48 -4.93 2.49
CA SER A 31 0.04 -6.33 2.56
C SER A 31 0.66 -6.98 3.79
N CYS A 32 -0.11 -7.76 4.55
CA CYS A 32 0.35 -8.49 5.74
C CYS A 32 1.15 -9.77 5.39
N GLY A 33 1.62 -9.92 4.14
CA GLY A 33 2.48 -11.03 3.77
C GLY A 33 1.84 -12.43 3.85
N PRO A 34 2.68 -13.48 3.77
CA PRO A 34 2.25 -14.87 3.87
C PRO A 34 1.63 -15.26 5.22
N ASP A 35 2.01 -14.62 6.33
CA ASP A 35 1.57 -15.02 7.66
C ASP A 35 0.23 -14.38 8.09
N ALA A 36 -0.25 -13.41 7.29
CA ALA A 36 -1.47 -12.64 7.50
C ALA A 36 -1.49 -11.80 8.79
N LEU A 37 -0.33 -11.61 9.43
CA LEU A 37 -0.16 -10.76 10.59
C LEU A 37 0.49 -9.46 10.14
N CYS A 38 -0.23 -8.35 10.29
CA CYS A 38 0.32 -7.05 9.95
C CYS A 38 1.25 -6.52 11.08
N GLU A 39 2.10 -5.55 10.72
CA GLU A 39 3.04 -4.84 11.61
C GLU A 39 4.22 -5.69 12.07
N ASN A 40 4.65 -6.61 11.21
CA ASN A 40 5.81 -7.47 11.43
C ASN A 40 6.81 -7.35 10.26
N ALA A 41 7.72 -8.32 10.13
CA ALA A 41 8.83 -8.26 9.19
C ALA A 41 8.51 -8.72 7.75
N ASP A 42 7.43 -9.47 7.52
CA ASP A 42 7.03 -9.94 6.19
C ASP A 42 6.00 -9.03 5.49
N ASP A 43 5.56 -7.98 6.17
CA ASP A 43 4.78 -6.90 5.59
C ASP A 43 5.44 -6.31 4.33
N VAL A 44 4.65 -6.23 3.25
CA VAL A 44 5.07 -5.56 2.01
C VAL A 44 4.42 -4.20 1.95
N VAL A 45 5.25 -3.14 1.95
CA VAL A 45 4.79 -1.74 1.93
C VAL A 45 5.18 -1.07 0.60
N ARG A 46 4.22 -0.37 0.00
CA ARG A 46 4.40 0.46 -1.20
C ARG A 46 3.94 1.88 -0.91
N HIS A 47 4.82 2.85 -1.18
CA HIS A 47 4.50 4.26 -1.12
C HIS A 47 4.24 4.79 -2.53
N GLY A 48 3.32 5.73 -2.65
CA GLY A 48 3.08 6.43 -3.91
C GLY A 48 2.36 7.74 -3.70
N GLY A 49 1.95 8.34 -4.81
CA GLY A 49 1.49 9.71 -4.86
C GLY A 49 2.58 10.64 -5.36
N ALA A 50 2.19 11.75 -5.97
CA ALA A 50 3.16 12.78 -6.33
C ALA A 50 3.67 13.40 -5.03
N GLN A 51 4.99 13.39 -4.82
CA GLN A 51 5.60 14.44 -4.02
C GLN A 51 5.24 15.72 -4.77
N LEU A 52 4.21 16.45 -4.36
CA LEU A 52 4.10 17.85 -4.79
C LEU A 52 5.44 18.46 -4.42
N PRO A 53 6.13 19.15 -5.34
CA PRO A 53 7.30 19.92 -4.94
C PRO A 53 6.85 20.75 -3.75
N ALA A 54 7.60 20.65 -2.64
CA ALA A 54 7.43 21.58 -1.54
C ALA A 54 7.39 22.98 -2.15
N GLU A 55 6.49 23.84 -1.66
CA GLU A 55 6.13 25.14 -2.24
C GLU A 55 7.30 26.15 -2.20
N GLU A 56 8.43 25.81 -2.82
CA GLU A 56 9.64 26.60 -2.94
C GLU A 56 10.03 26.57 -4.42
N ASP A 57 9.66 27.64 -5.11
CA ASP A 57 10.40 28.31 -6.20
C ASP A 57 9.46 28.85 -7.30
N LEU A 58 8.44 29.63 -6.91
CA LEU A 58 7.79 30.57 -7.83
C LEU A 58 7.81 31.99 -7.26
N GLY A 59 9.00 32.39 -6.83
CA GLY A 59 9.29 33.69 -6.25
C GLY A 59 10.63 34.25 -6.70
N ARG A 60 10.89 34.28 -8.02
CA ARG A 60 11.88 35.18 -8.65
C ARG A 60 11.44 35.59 -10.05
#